data_AF-A0A6S7FIF4-F1
#
_entry.id   AF-A0A6S7FIF4-F1
#
_cell.length_a   1.000
_cell.length_b   1.000
_cell.length_c   1.000
_cell.angle_alpha   90.00
_cell.angle_beta   90.00
_cell.angle_gamma   90.00
#
_symmetry.space_group_name_H-M   'P 1'
#
loop_
_entity.id
_entity.type
_entity.pdbx_description
1 polymer ?
#
loop_
_entity_poly.entity_id
_entity_poly.type
_entity_poly.pdbx_seq_one_letter_code
_entity_poly.pdbx_strand_id
1 'polypeptide(L)'
;MWLSQKNIENRTSQEANHAKLRCRTAKAVRTHINKTLRIKLQNNRPPGEITEVLQKVKQAYYLVVKHEEFAQNIENDEEFETEEKWLEESQDAYLLLECTTNDYIMNKNKQHTLGGSVERPDTSSGNSRSEAQMNTEQSETFREASATEQSSNNVQENVQQSTTTSCGFKMERPKMPQFSGDVRDYVIFRADFKYAVDSKCGKRDAMSLLRTSLSGRPLELIKGIDSDYNAAW
;
A
#
# COMPACT_ATOMS: atom_id res chain seq x y z
N MET A 1 6.29 -35.84 35.54
CA MET A 1 7.38 -35.37 34.65
C MET A 1 7.18 -35.86 33.20
N TRP A 2 7.28 -37.16 32.89
CA TRP A 2 7.27 -37.67 31.50
C TRP A 2 6.15 -37.15 30.57
N LEU A 3 4.89 -37.10 31.03
CA LEU A 3 3.77 -36.54 30.25
C LEU A 3 3.93 -35.04 29.96
N SER A 4 4.56 -34.29 30.86
CA SER A 4 4.84 -32.86 30.66
C SER A 4 5.93 -32.66 29.61
N GLN A 5 6.97 -33.51 29.62
CA GLN A 5 8.07 -33.47 28.66
C GLN A 5 7.55 -33.72 27.24
N LYS A 6 6.79 -34.80 27.03
CA LYS A 6 6.16 -35.11 25.74
C LYS A 6 5.22 -34.03 25.22
N ASN A 7 4.50 -33.34 26.11
CA ASN A 7 3.60 -32.27 25.71
C ASN A 7 4.36 -31.01 25.26
N ILE A 8 5.53 -30.75 25.84
CA ILE A 8 6.44 -29.67 25.41
C ILE A 8 7.05 -30.01 24.03
N GLU A 9 7.62 -31.22 23.89
CA GLU A 9 8.21 -31.72 22.63
C GLU A 9 7.21 -31.71 21.45
N ASN A 10 5.96 -32.09 21.70
CA ASN A 10 4.91 -32.05 20.69
C ASN A 10 4.57 -30.60 20.30
N ARG A 11 4.56 -29.67 21.26
CA ARG A 11 4.24 -28.26 20.99
C ARG A 11 5.35 -27.57 20.19
N THR A 12 6.62 -27.77 20.54
CA THR A 12 7.75 -27.22 19.79
C THR A 12 7.82 -27.77 18.36
N SER A 13 7.53 -29.06 18.17
CA SER A 13 7.42 -29.67 16.84
C SER A 13 6.28 -29.07 16.00
N GLN A 14 5.11 -28.78 16.61
CA GLN A 14 4.02 -28.09 15.91
C GLN A 14 4.37 -26.63 15.57
N GLU A 15 5.00 -25.91 16.49
CA GLU A 15 5.47 -24.53 16.29
C GLU A 15 6.48 -24.45 15.12
N ALA A 16 7.46 -25.35 15.07
CA ALA A 16 8.44 -25.45 13.98
C ALA A 16 7.81 -25.76 12.62
N ASN A 17 6.87 -26.71 12.56
CA ASN A 17 6.15 -27.04 11.32
C ASN A 17 5.30 -25.86 10.81
N HIS A 18 4.63 -25.13 11.71
CA HIS A 18 3.87 -23.94 11.35
C HIS A 18 4.78 -22.79 10.87
N ALA A 19 5.96 -22.63 11.46
CA ALA A 19 6.98 -21.71 10.98
C ALA A 19 7.44 -22.08 9.56
N LYS A 20 7.84 -23.33 9.29
CA LYS A 20 8.23 -23.80 7.93
C LYS A 20 7.13 -23.54 6.89
N LEU A 21 5.84 -23.69 7.24
CA LEU A 21 4.72 -23.38 6.36
C LEU A 21 4.58 -21.87 6.07
N ARG A 22 4.72 -21.02 7.09
CA ARG A 22 4.71 -19.55 6.94
C ARG A 22 5.87 -19.09 6.06
N CYS A 23 7.06 -19.63 6.30
CA CYS A 23 8.27 -19.41 5.52
C CYS A 23 8.05 -19.72 4.04
N ARG A 24 7.65 -20.95 3.69
CA ARG A 24 7.29 -21.36 2.32
C ARG A 24 6.30 -20.40 1.66
N THR A 25 5.31 -19.94 2.41
CA THR A 25 4.28 -19.01 1.91
C THR A 25 4.86 -17.63 1.62
N ALA A 26 5.71 -17.07 2.49
CA ALA A 26 6.40 -15.81 2.26
C ALA A 26 7.33 -15.89 1.02
N LYS A 27 8.07 -17.00 0.84
CA LYS A 27 8.92 -17.23 -0.34
C LYS A 27 8.13 -17.17 -1.65
N ALA A 28 6.97 -17.83 -1.70
CA ALA A 28 6.07 -17.78 -2.85
C ALA A 28 5.50 -16.37 -3.09
N VAL A 29 4.94 -15.72 -2.06
CA VAL A 29 4.33 -14.39 -2.15
C VAL A 29 5.32 -13.34 -2.69
N ARG A 30 6.54 -13.28 -2.14
CA ARG A 30 7.64 -12.43 -2.65
C ARG A 30 7.91 -12.70 -4.13
N THR A 31 8.06 -13.96 -4.51
CA THR A 31 8.43 -14.36 -5.87
C THR A 31 7.36 -13.92 -6.88
N HIS A 32 6.08 -14.10 -6.57
CA HIS A 32 4.98 -13.67 -7.44
C HIS A 32 4.90 -12.15 -7.57
N ILE A 33 4.95 -11.40 -6.46
CA ILE A 33 4.80 -9.94 -6.48
C ILE A 33 6.02 -9.27 -7.15
N ASN A 34 7.24 -9.76 -6.91
CA ASN A 34 8.45 -9.29 -7.60
C ASN A 34 8.35 -9.51 -9.11
N LYS A 35 7.81 -10.67 -9.56
CA LYS A 35 7.55 -10.93 -10.98
C LYS A 35 6.51 -9.96 -11.55
N THR A 36 5.42 -9.69 -10.82
CA THR A 36 4.40 -8.70 -11.22
C THR A 36 5.00 -7.30 -11.40
N LEU A 37 5.85 -6.84 -10.48
CA LEU A 37 6.46 -5.51 -10.59
C LEU A 37 7.41 -5.40 -11.79
N ARG A 38 8.25 -6.43 -12.01
CA ARG A 38 9.14 -6.50 -13.20
C ARG A 38 8.35 -6.45 -14.50
N ILE A 39 7.24 -7.18 -14.59
CA ILE A 39 6.33 -7.16 -15.75
C ILE A 39 5.69 -5.77 -15.93
N LYS A 40 5.25 -5.10 -14.85
CA LYS A 40 4.69 -3.73 -14.95
C LYS A 40 5.72 -2.68 -15.41
N LEU A 41 6.97 -2.78 -14.94
CA LEU A 41 8.07 -1.92 -15.37
C LEU A 41 8.39 -2.11 -16.86
N GLN A 42 8.55 -3.38 -17.30
CA GLN A 42 8.80 -3.72 -18.71
C GLN A 42 7.69 -3.20 -19.65
N ASN A 43 6.43 -3.30 -19.22
CA ASN A 43 5.27 -2.81 -19.98
C ASN A 43 5.02 -1.29 -19.83
N ASN A 44 5.96 -0.54 -19.27
CA ASN A 44 5.89 0.92 -19.14
C ASN A 44 4.58 1.45 -18.51
N ARG A 45 4.05 0.73 -17.50
CA ARG A 45 2.79 1.09 -16.82
C ARG A 45 2.89 2.45 -16.13
N PRO A 46 1.76 3.15 -15.90
CA PRO A 46 1.78 4.46 -15.26
C PRO A 46 2.37 4.41 -13.84
N PRO A 47 3.07 5.47 -13.38
CA PRO A 47 3.74 5.51 -12.06
C PRO A 47 2.85 5.12 -10.87
N GLY A 48 1.57 5.50 -10.86
CA GLY A 48 0.64 5.15 -9.78
C GLY A 48 0.43 3.64 -9.62
N GLU A 49 0.20 2.93 -10.73
CA GLU A 49 0.07 1.46 -10.73
C GLU A 49 1.33 0.72 -10.28
N ILE A 50 2.49 1.29 -10.61
CA ILE A 50 3.80 0.74 -10.25
C ILE A 50 4.06 0.97 -8.76
N THR A 51 3.70 2.14 -8.23
CA THR A 51 3.78 2.48 -6.80
C THR A 51 2.92 1.55 -5.95
N GLU A 52 1.70 1.22 -6.41
CA GLU A 52 0.81 0.28 -5.72
C GLU A 52 1.43 -1.13 -5.62
N VAL A 53 2.08 -1.62 -6.68
CA VAL A 53 2.76 -2.93 -6.65
C VAL A 53 4.05 -2.86 -5.84
N LEU A 54 4.80 -1.75 -5.88
CA LEU A 54 5.96 -1.55 -5.00
C LEU A 54 5.56 -1.61 -3.51
N GLN A 55 4.41 -1.04 -3.14
CA GLN A 55 3.90 -1.14 -1.76
C GLN A 55 3.59 -2.60 -1.37
N LYS A 56 3.09 -3.42 -2.31
CA LYS A 56 2.90 -4.86 -2.09
C LYS A 56 4.24 -5.61 -1.99
N VAL A 57 5.28 -5.20 -2.73
CA VAL A 57 6.65 -5.71 -2.56
C VAL A 57 7.20 -5.39 -1.16
N LYS A 58 6.99 -4.17 -0.66
CA LYS A 58 7.39 -3.77 0.71
C LYS A 58 6.70 -4.63 1.79
N GLN A 59 5.40 -4.86 1.65
CA GLN A 59 4.65 -5.74 2.55
C GLN A 59 5.15 -7.19 2.48
N ALA A 60 5.46 -7.70 1.29
CA ALA A 60 6.02 -9.04 1.13
C ALA A 60 7.42 -9.16 1.77
N TYR A 61 8.29 -8.14 1.62
CA TYR A 61 9.61 -8.14 2.25
C TYR A 61 9.53 -8.05 3.79
N TYR A 62 8.56 -7.31 4.35
CA TYR A 62 8.33 -7.32 5.80
C TYR A 62 7.97 -8.71 6.35
N LEU A 63 7.28 -9.55 5.56
CA LEU A 63 7.06 -10.97 5.92
C LEU A 63 8.34 -11.80 5.85
N VAL A 64 9.35 -11.37 5.07
CA VAL A 64 10.68 -11.97 5.03
C VAL A 64 11.54 -11.54 6.22
N VAL A 65 11.40 -10.31 6.73
CA VAL A 65 12.07 -9.93 8.00
C VAL A 65 11.55 -10.81 9.15
N LYS A 66 10.26 -11.17 9.17
CA LYS A 66 9.72 -12.19 10.10
C LYS A 66 10.16 -13.63 9.85
N HIS A 67 10.90 -13.88 8.77
CA HIS A 67 11.51 -15.19 8.48
C HIS A 67 12.87 -15.33 9.20
N GLU A 68 13.53 -14.22 9.52
CA GLU A 68 14.76 -14.18 10.32
C GLU A 68 14.54 -14.84 11.70
N GLU A 69 13.36 -14.62 12.30
CA GLU A 69 12.90 -15.29 13.53
C GLU A 69 12.85 -16.83 13.41
N PHE A 70 12.58 -17.38 12.22
CA PHE A 70 12.59 -18.84 11.99
C PHE A 70 13.99 -19.39 11.74
N ALA A 71 14.88 -18.62 11.09
CA ALA A 71 16.25 -19.06 10.82
C ALA A 71 17.00 -19.37 12.13
N GLN A 72 16.72 -18.61 13.20
CA GLN A 72 17.23 -18.84 14.57
C GLN A 72 16.83 -20.20 15.18
N ASN A 73 15.83 -20.91 14.62
CA ASN A 73 15.38 -22.22 15.07
C ASN A 73 15.85 -23.38 14.17
N ILE A 74 16.73 -23.12 13.21
CA ILE A 74 17.31 -24.17 12.36
C ILE A 74 18.54 -24.76 13.06
N GLU A 75 18.42 -25.98 13.57
CA GLU A 75 19.50 -26.71 14.26
C GLU A 75 20.52 -27.38 13.30
N ASN A 76 20.27 -27.35 11.98
CA ASN A 76 21.12 -27.93 10.96
C ASN A 76 21.83 -26.84 10.15
N ASP A 77 23.14 -26.71 10.33
CA ASP A 77 24.00 -25.72 9.67
C ASP A 77 23.79 -25.66 8.14
N GLU A 78 23.60 -26.80 7.45
CA GLU A 78 23.39 -26.82 5.98
C GLU A 78 22.00 -26.26 5.58
N GLU A 79 20.97 -26.51 6.39
CA GLU A 79 19.64 -25.93 6.20
C GLU A 79 19.66 -24.42 6.54
N PHE A 80 20.47 -24.00 7.52
CA PHE A 80 20.65 -22.61 7.92
C PHE A 80 21.37 -21.78 6.84
N GLU A 81 22.54 -22.21 6.36
CA GLU A 81 23.31 -21.54 5.30
C GLU A 81 22.50 -21.39 4.00
N THR A 82 21.72 -22.40 3.65
CA THR A 82 20.80 -22.36 2.50
C THR A 82 19.71 -21.30 2.68
N GLU A 83 19.26 -21.08 3.92
CA GLU A 83 18.23 -20.11 4.27
C GLU A 83 18.78 -18.69 4.39
N GLU A 84 19.96 -18.51 4.99
CA GLU A 84 20.66 -17.23 5.10
C GLU A 84 20.98 -16.67 3.70
N LYS A 85 21.52 -17.50 2.81
CA LYS A 85 21.73 -17.12 1.41
C LYS A 85 20.44 -16.68 0.71
N TRP A 86 19.31 -17.35 1.00
CA TRP A 86 18.02 -16.95 0.43
C TRP A 86 17.52 -15.61 1.01
N LEU A 87 17.81 -15.31 2.28
CA LEU A 87 17.53 -14.01 2.91
C LEU A 87 18.36 -12.89 2.27
N GLU A 88 19.65 -13.12 2.02
CA GLU A 88 20.53 -12.19 1.29
C GLU A 88 20.00 -11.92 -0.13
N GLU A 89 19.77 -12.97 -0.93
CA GLU A 89 19.16 -12.86 -2.27
C GLU A 89 17.76 -12.19 -2.25
N SER A 90 17.05 -12.27 -1.11
CA SER A 90 15.77 -11.59 -0.90
C SER A 90 15.93 -10.09 -0.66
N GLN A 91 16.90 -9.70 0.16
CA GLN A 91 17.22 -8.30 0.43
C GLN A 91 17.76 -7.59 -0.82
N ASP A 92 18.70 -8.20 -1.53
CA ASP A 92 19.24 -7.66 -2.77
C ASP A 92 18.17 -7.49 -3.84
N ALA A 93 17.34 -8.53 -4.04
CA ALA A 93 16.24 -8.46 -4.99
C ALA A 93 15.19 -7.40 -4.62
N TYR A 94 14.99 -7.12 -3.33
CA TYR A 94 14.12 -6.04 -2.85
C TYR A 94 14.74 -4.67 -3.14
N LEU A 95 15.97 -4.42 -2.71
CA LEU A 95 16.65 -3.12 -2.83
C LEU A 95 16.83 -2.71 -4.30
N LEU A 96 17.26 -3.64 -5.15
CA LEU A 96 17.39 -3.40 -6.59
C LEU A 96 16.04 -3.03 -7.23
N LEU A 97 14.96 -3.71 -6.82
CA LEU A 97 13.64 -3.51 -7.39
C LEU A 97 12.98 -2.21 -6.88
N GLU A 98 13.27 -1.79 -5.64
CA GLU A 98 12.90 -0.48 -5.12
C GLU A 98 13.65 0.66 -5.85
N CYS A 99 14.97 0.57 -5.99
CA CYS A 99 15.78 1.59 -6.67
C CYS A 99 15.34 1.77 -8.13
N THR A 100 15.30 0.67 -8.90
CA THR A 100 14.87 0.71 -10.31
C THR A 100 13.44 1.24 -10.49
N THR A 101 12.54 0.96 -9.54
CA THR A 101 11.18 1.51 -9.55
C THR A 101 11.17 3.01 -9.28
N ASN A 102 11.91 3.48 -8.27
CA ASN A 102 12.00 4.90 -7.93
C ASN A 102 12.63 5.71 -9.07
N ASP A 103 13.69 5.20 -9.70
CA ASP A 103 14.32 5.83 -10.87
C ASP A 103 13.36 5.94 -12.06
N TYR A 104 12.59 4.88 -12.32
CA TYR A 104 11.54 4.88 -13.35
C TYR A 104 10.49 5.97 -13.11
N ILE A 105 9.97 6.05 -11.87
CA ILE A 105 8.97 7.05 -11.47
C ILE A 105 9.55 8.46 -11.59
N MET A 106 10.77 8.68 -11.09
CA MET A 106 11.47 9.98 -11.18
C MET A 106 11.69 10.42 -12.63
N ASN A 107 12.07 9.50 -13.52
CA ASN A 107 12.27 9.82 -14.93
C ASN A 107 10.95 10.15 -15.64
N LYS A 108 9.88 9.37 -15.40
CA LYS A 108 8.54 9.67 -15.95
C LYS A 108 8.00 11.03 -15.49
N ASN A 109 8.17 11.36 -14.21
CA ASN A 109 7.73 12.65 -13.67
C ASN A 109 8.52 13.83 -14.27
N LYS A 110 9.83 13.68 -14.51
CA LYS A 110 10.65 14.68 -15.22
C LYS A 110 10.16 14.93 -16.64
N GLN A 111 9.84 13.87 -17.40
CA GLN A 111 9.32 14.00 -18.77
C GLN A 111 7.95 14.74 -18.81
N HIS A 112 7.07 14.49 -17.85
CA HIS A 112 5.81 15.22 -17.72
C HIS A 112 5.98 16.73 -17.41
N THR A 113 7.11 17.11 -16.81
CA THR A 113 7.37 18.51 -16.40
C THR A 113 7.97 19.37 -17.53
N LEU A 114 8.55 18.74 -18.57
CA LEU A 114 9.21 19.42 -19.69
C LEU A 114 8.37 19.49 -20.98
N GLY A 115 7.21 18.83 -21.04
CA GLY A 115 6.33 18.80 -22.22
C GLY A 115 5.30 19.93 -22.33
N GLY A 116 5.41 20.98 -21.50
CA GLY A 116 4.36 21.98 -21.29
C GLY A 116 4.62 23.37 -21.89
N SER A 117 5.00 23.49 -23.17
CA SER A 117 4.99 24.81 -23.85
C SER A 117 4.96 24.73 -25.39
N VAL A 118 4.27 25.71 -25.99
CA VAL A 118 4.21 26.11 -27.42
C VAL A 118 3.31 25.31 -28.40
N GLU A 119 2.08 25.81 -28.50
CA GLU A 119 1.27 26.15 -29.70
C GLU A 119 0.93 25.12 -30.83
N ARG A 120 -0.35 25.22 -31.26
CA ARG A 120 -0.93 24.63 -32.49
C ARG A 120 -0.57 25.50 -33.70
N PRO A 121 -0.67 24.97 -34.93
CA PRO A 121 -1.80 25.45 -35.74
C PRO A 121 -2.58 24.32 -36.46
N ASP A 122 -3.83 24.62 -36.80
CA ASP A 122 -4.73 23.73 -37.55
C ASP A 122 -4.42 23.73 -39.06
N THR A 123 -4.59 22.59 -39.76
CA THR A 123 -5.45 22.52 -40.97
C THR A 123 -5.72 21.09 -41.47
N SER A 124 -6.99 20.70 -41.45
CA SER A 124 -7.77 20.07 -42.54
C SER A 124 -7.06 19.17 -43.58
N SER A 125 -7.45 17.88 -43.65
CA SER A 125 -8.38 17.33 -44.67
C SER A 125 -8.24 15.80 -44.85
N GLY A 126 -9.32 15.10 -45.26
CA GLY A 126 -9.21 13.80 -45.94
C GLY A 126 -9.95 12.61 -45.32
N ASN A 127 -11.20 12.41 -45.74
CA ASN A 127 -11.99 11.17 -45.59
C ASN A 127 -11.21 9.88 -45.91
N SER A 128 -11.52 8.77 -45.22
CA SER A 128 -12.30 7.67 -45.83
C SER A 128 -12.71 6.56 -44.85
N ARG A 129 -13.72 5.79 -45.28
CA ARG A 129 -14.57 4.88 -44.50
C ARG A 129 -14.35 3.43 -44.95
N SER A 130 -14.21 2.49 -44.03
CA SER A 130 -14.42 1.05 -44.29
C SER A 130 -14.87 0.35 -43.02
N GLU A 131 -15.93 -0.44 -43.12
CA GLU A 131 -16.57 -1.20 -42.04
C GLU A 131 -16.05 -2.64 -42.02
N ALA A 132 -15.89 -3.25 -40.83
CA ALA A 132 -15.82 -4.71 -40.66
C ALA A 132 -16.10 -5.13 -39.19
N GLN A 133 -17.38 -5.38 -38.88
CA GLN A 133 -17.75 -6.48 -37.96
C GLN A 133 -17.34 -7.82 -38.63
N MET A 134 -17.19 -8.98 -37.98
CA MET A 134 -17.59 -9.48 -36.65
C MET A 134 -16.83 -10.80 -36.42
N ASN A 135 -16.45 -11.18 -35.19
CA ASN A 135 -17.00 -12.35 -34.49
C ASN A 135 -16.44 -12.54 -33.06
N THR A 136 -17.36 -12.61 -32.09
CA THR A 136 -17.52 -13.63 -31.01
C THR A 136 -16.53 -14.84 -31.07
N GLU A 137 -16.04 -15.44 -29.98
CA GLU A 137 -16.70 -15.84 -28.72
C GLU A 137 -15.74 -15.99 -27.50
N GLN A 138 -16.27 -15.70 -26.29
CA GLN A 138 -16.16 -16.42 -24.98
C GLN A 138 -14.75 -16.86 -24.47
N SER A 139 -14.42 -16.96 -23.17
CA SER A 139 -15.11 -16.83 -21.87
C SER A 139 -14.22 -15.97 -20.93
N GLU A 140 -14.49 -15.69 -19.64
CA GLU A 140 -15.53 -16.09 -18.68
C GLU A 140 -16.05 -14.85 -17.92
N THR A 141 -16.88 -15.05 -16.89
CA THR A 141 -17.08 -14.11 -15.78
C THR A 141 -17.52 -14.89 -14.54
N PHE A 142 -16.72 -14.91 -13.48
CA PHE A 142 -17.17 -15.43 -12.18
C PHE A 142 -17.95 -14.36 -11.41
N ARG A 143 -19.24 -14.63 -11.18
CA ARG A 143 -20.09 -13.99 -10.18
C ARG A 143 -20.62 -15.08 -9.28
N GLU A 144 -20.48 -14.89 -7.97
CA GLU A 144 -21.20 -15.70 -6.98
C GLU A 144 -22.10 -14.78 -6.14
N ALA A 145 -23.26 -15.30 -5.75
CA ALA A 145 -24.35 -14.55 -5.15
C ALA A 145 -24.71 -15.14 -3.78
N SER A 146 -25.35 -14.33 -2.93
CA SER A 146 -26.17 -14.82 -1.82
C SER A 146 -27.21 -13.76 -1.45
N ALA A 147 -28.41 -14.22 -1.14
CA ALA A 147 -29.59 -13.38 -0.90
C ALA A 147 -29.94 -13.32 0.60
N THR A 148 -30.45 -12.16 1.03
CA THR A 148 -31.72 -11.92 1.77
C THR A 148 -32.04 -12.86 2.97
N GLU A 149 -32.34 -12.35 4.18
CA GLU A 149 -33.67 -11.83 4.56
C GLU A 149 -33.68 -10.79 5.72
N GLN A 150 -34.42 -9.70 5.47
CA GLN A 150 -35.42 -8.97 6.28
C GLN A 150 -35.56 -9.15 7.81
N SER A 151 -35.68 -8.01 8.52
CA SER A 151 -36.87 -7.68 9.35
C SER A 151 -36.93 -6.16 9.70
N SER A 152 -38.09 -5.66 10.14
CA SER A 152 -38.48 -4.23 10.13
C SER A 152 -38.56 -3.57 11.52
N ASN A 153 -38.46 -2.22 11.59
CA ASN A 153 -39.59 -1.34 11.96
C ASN A 153 -39.26 0.17 12.04
N ASN A 154 -40.26 1.00 11.76
CA ASN A 154 -40.26 2.48 11.72
C ASN A 154 -40.23 3.15 13.10
N VAL A 155 -39.79 4.43 13.18
CA VAL A 155 -40.68 5.59 13.49
C VAL A 155 -40.20 6.86 12.72
N GLN A 156 -41.18 7.63 12.25
CA GLN A 156 -41.20 9.01 11.69
C GLN A 156 -40.53 10.09 12.60
N GLU A 157 -40.32 11.38 12.25
CA GLU A 157 -40.49 12.22 11.05
C GLU A 157 -39.70 13.53 11.28
N ASN A 158 -39.18 14.18 10.23
CA ASN A 158 -39.73 15.47 9.75
C ASN A 158 -39.06 15.88 8.42
N VAL A 159 -39.82 16.55 7.56
CA VAL A 159 -39.52 16.81 6.16
C VAL A 159 -39.13 18.28 5.95
N GLN A 160 -38.53 18.54 4.77
CA GLN A 160 -38.72 19.68 3.85
C GLN A 160 -37.44 20.54 3.60
N GLN A 161 -36.98 20.82 2.36
CA GLN A 161 -37.41 20.38 1.02
C GLN A 161 -36.22 20.39 0.00
N SER A 162 -36.33 19.53 -1.02
CA SER A 162 -35.60 19.39 -2.30
C SER A 162 -35.01 20.67 -2.97
N THR A 163 -34.02 20.62 -3.89
CA THR A 163 -33.92 19.76 -5.09
C THR A 163 -32.49 19.59 -5.65
N THR A 164 -32.10 18.36 -6.05
CA THR A 164 -31.49 17.99 -7.37
C THR A 164 -30.95 16.55 -7.29
N THR A 165 -31.28 15.72 -8.26
CA THR A 165 -30.91 14.30 -8.30
C THR A 165 -29.48 14.12 -8.82
N SER A 166 -28.53 14.00 -7.89
CA SER A 166 -27.20 13.44 -8.12
C SER A 166 -26.96 12.38 -7.05
N CYS A 167 -26.40 11.23 -7.40
CA CYS A 167 -26.10 10.14 -6.46
C CYS A 167 -24.88 10.52 -5.59
N GLY A 168 -25.11 11.44 -4.65
CA GLY A 168 -24.11 11.96 -3.74
C GLY A 168 -23.82 10.96 -2.63
N PHE A 169 -22.97 9.97 -2.89
CA PHE A 169 -22.15 9.37 -1.85
C PHE A 169 -21.34 10.50 -1.19
N LYS A 170 -21.88 11.06 -0.10
CA LYS A 170 -21.14 11.96 0.80
C LYS A 170 -20.11 11.12 1.53
N MET A 171 -18.99 10.86 0.86
CA MET A 171 -17.79 10.35 1.50
C MET A 171 -17.37 11.42 2.51
N GLU A 172 -17.69 11.20 3.79
CA GLU A 172 -17.20 12.04 4.87
C GLU A 172 -15.68 12.11 4.72
N ARG A 173 -15.14 13.33 4.61
CA ARG A 173 -13.69 13.50 4.45
C ARG A 173 -13.05 12.91 5.71
N PRO A 174 -12.15 11.91 5.61
CA PRO A 174 -11.50 11.33 6.77
C PRO A 174 -10.92 12.45 7.63
N LYS A 175 -11.42 12.54 8.86
CA LYS A 175 -11.08 13.63 9.79
C LYS A 175 -9.58 13.57 10.08
N MET A 176 -8.91 14.71 10.00
CA MET A 176 -7.46 14.76 10.21
C MET A 176 -7.12 14.32 11.64
N PRO A 177 -6.12 13.45 11.85
CA PRO A 177 -5.64 13.10 13.18
C PRO A 177 -5.26 14.33 13.99
N GLN A 178 -5.48 14.27 15.30
CA GLN A 178 -5.20 15.35 16.25
C GLN A 178 -4.30 14.83 17.38
N PHE A 179 -3.39 15.67 17.86
CA PHE A 179 -2.48 15.33 18.94
C PHE A 179 -2.39 16.49 19.95
N SER A 180 -2.58 16.16 21.23
CA SER A 180 -2.54 17.10 22.36
C SER A 180 -1.31 16.94 23.25
N GLY A 181 -0.54 15.86 23.06
CA GLY A 181 0.67 15.55 23.84
C GLY A 181 0.60 14.30 24.74
N ASP A 182 -0.48 13.50 24.72
CA ASP A 182 -0.47 12.20 25.42
C ASP A 182 0.45 11.21 24.67
N VAL A 183 1.49 10.73 25.36
CA VAL A 183 2.50 9.82 24.81
C VAL A 183 1.88 8.51 24.28
N ARG A 184 0.75 8.07 24.85
CA ARG A 184 0.06 6.85 24.41
C ARG A 184 -0.58 7.00 23.04
N ASP A 185 -1.14 8.18 22.77
CA ASP A 185 -1.79 8.50 21.50
C ASP A 185 -0.76 8.79 20.39
N TYR A 186 0.48 9.15 20.75
CA TYR A 186 1.52 9.51 19.78
C TYR A 186 1.80 8.41 18.75
N VAL A 187 1.80 7.14 19.16
CA VAL A 187 2.07 6.01 18.25
C VAL A 187 1.00 5.91 17.16
N ILE A 188 -0.27 6.10 17.53
CA ILE A 188 -1.42 6.05 16.63
C ILE A 188 -1.43 7.30 15.74
N PHE A 189 -1.33 8.48 16.35
CA PHE A 189 -1.23 9.76 15.65
C PHE A 189 -0.10 9.76 14.61
N ARG A 190 1.08 9.27 14.95
CA ARG A 190 2.24 9.25 14.05
C ARG A 190 1.99 8.37 12.82
N ALA A 191 1.33 7.23 12.99
CA ALA A 191 0.98 6.34 11.90
C ALA A 191 -0.11 6.95 11.00
N ASP A 192 -1.21 7.43 11.60
CA ASP A 192 -2.36 7.97 10.88
C ASP A 192 -2.03 9.29 10.17
N PHE A 193 -1.28 10.18 10.82
CA PHE A 193 -0.85 11.45 10.24
C PHE A 193 0.10 11.22 9.06
N LYS A 194 1.08 10.30 9.21
CA LYS A 194 1.96 9.92 8.11
C LYS A 194 1.16 9.38 6.92
N TYR A 195 0.22 8.46 7.17
CA TYR A 195 -0.64 7.94 6.11
C TYR A 195 -1.50 9.02 5.44
N ALA A 196 -2.05 9.97 6.23
CA ALA A 196 -2.84 11.08 5.72
C ALA A 196 -2.02 12.03 4.83
N VAL A 197 -0.79 12.37 5.22
CA VAL A 197 0.13 13.24 4.46
C VAL A 197 0.65 12.52 3.22
N ASP A 198 1.22 11.31 3.36
CA ASP A 198 1.78 10.51 2.26
C ASP A 198 0.71 10.21 1.18
N SER A 199 -0.55 10.05 1.57
CA SER A 199 -1.66 9.77 0.64
C SER A 199 -2.19 10.99 -0.11
N LYS A 200 -1.99 12.24 0.37
CA LYS A 200 -2.81 13.38 -0.07
C LYS A 200 -2.10 14.72 -0.25
N CYS A 201 -0.88 14.91 0.26
CA CYS A 201 -0.35 16.26 0.49
C CYS A 201 1.08 16.44 -0.01
N GLY A 202 1.33 17.52 -0.76
CA GLY A 202 2.67 17.90 -1.18
C GLY A 202 3.50 18.44 -0.01
N LYS A 203 4.83 18.42 -0.13
CA LYS A 203 5.76 18.86 0.94
C LYS A 203 5.48 20.26 1.50
N ARG A 204 4.91 21.18 0.69
CA ARG A 204 4.53 22.54 1.12
C ARG A 204 3.32 22.58 2.05
N ASP A 205 2.41 21.62 1.94
CA ASP A 205 1.16 21.59 2.70
C ASP A 205 1.32 20.81 4.02
N ALA A 206 2.24 19.84 4.05
CA ALA A 206 2.51 18.98 5.20
C ALA A 206 2.79 19.75 6.50
N MET A 207 3.53 20.87 6.44
CA MET A 207 3.81 21.71 7.61
C MET A 207 2.56 22.45 8.12
N SER A 208 1.72 22.95 7.23
CA SER A 208 0.44 23.58 7.59
C SER A 208 -0.52 22.57 8.19
N LEU A 209 -0.57 21.35 7.63
CA LEU A 209 -1.35 20.24 8.15
C LEU A 209 -0.89 19.81 9.54
N LEU A 210 0.42 19.68 9.75
CA LEU A 210 1.02 19.38 11.05
C LEU A 210 0.57 20.41 12.10
N ARG A 211 0.68 21.72 11.79
CA ARG A 211 0.18 22.77 12.69
C ARG A 211 -1.32 22.69 12.99
N THR A 212 -2.16 22.28 12.02
CA THR A 212 -3.60 22.06 12.27
C THR A 212 -3.92 20.77 13.01
N SER A 213 -2.99 19.83 13.07
CA SER A 213 -3.08 18.53 13.75
C SER A 213 -2.49 18.53 15.16
N LEU A 214 -1.72 19.54 15.54
CA LEU A 214 -1.16 19.69 16.88
C LEU A 214 -1.96 20.70 17.71
N SER A 215 -2.08 20.42 18.99
CA SER A 215 -2.71 21.29 19.99
C SER A 215 -1.91 21.27 21.30
N GLY A 216 -2.00 22.34 22.10
CA GLY A 216 -1.25 22.45 23.35
C GLY A 216 0.27 22.45 23.15
N ARG A 217 0.99 21.80 24.08
CA ARG A 217 2.46 21.84 24.16
C ARG A 217 3.19 21.37 22.88
N PRO A 218 2.77 20.30 22.17
CA PRO A 218 3.34 19.96 20.86
C PRO A 218 3.32 21.09 19.83
N LEU A 219 2.25 21.89 19.77
CA LEU A 219 2.13 23.01 18.84
C LEU A 219 3.09 24.16 19.21
N GLU A 220 3.32 24.39 20.50
CA GLU A 220 4.27 25.40 20.97
C GLU A 220 5.72 25.06 20.59
N LEU A 221 6.11 23.78 20.68
CA LEU A 221 7.46 23.32 20.35
C LEU A 221 7.83 23.57 18.87
N ILE A 222 6.89 23.38 17.94
CA ILE A 222 7.12 23.59 16.50
C ILE A 222 6.90 25.04 16.04
N LYS A 223 6.47 25.95 16.93
CA LYS A 223 6.09 27.32 16.56
C LYS A 223 7.25 28.17 16.03
N GLY A 224 8.47 27.86 16.43
CA GLY A 224 9.70 28.52 15.93
C GLY A 224 10.25 27.95 14.63
N ILE A 225 9.60 26.94 14.03
CA ILE A 225 10.02 26.31 12.77
C ILE A 225 9.01 26.76 11.71
N ASP A 226 9.42 27.66 10.81
CA ASP A 226 8.49 28.31 9.88
C ASP A 226 8.11 27.45 8.66
N SER A 227 9.08 26.72 8.10
CA SER A 227 8.92 26.03 6.81
C SER A 227 9.53 24.63 6.71
N ASP A 228 10.41 24.23 7.64
CA ASP A 228 11.04 22.90 7.58
C ASP A 228 10.19 21.84 8.27
N TYR A 229 9.44 21.09 7.46
CA TYR A 229 8.66 19.95 7.92
C TYR A 229 9.51 18.86 8.59
N ASN A 230 10.74 18.61 8.12
CA ASN A 230 11.56 17.52 8.66
C ASN A 230 12.19 17.87 10.02
N ALA A 231 12.36 19.17 10.31
CA ALA A 231 12.79 19.64 11.62
C ALA A 231 11.64 19.70 12.63
N ALA A 232 10.40 19.83 12.16
CA ALA A 232 9.20 19.91 12.99
C ALA A 232 8.54 18.56 13.31
N TRP A 233 8.98 17.47 12.65
CA TRP A 233 8.40 16.12 12.72
C TRP A 233 9.28 15.12 13.48
#